data_AF-A0A8J4WH68-F1
#
_entry.id   AF-A0A8J4WH68-F1
#
_cell.length_a   1.000
_cell.length_b   1.000
_cell.length_c   1.000
_cell.angle_alpha   90.00
_cell.angle_beta   90.00
_cell.angle_gamma   90.00
#
_symmetry.space_group_name_H-M   'P 1'
#
loop_
_entity.id
_entity.type
_entity.pdbx_description
1 polymer ?
#
loop_
_entity_poly.entity_id
_entity_poly.type
_entity_poly.pdbx_seq_one_letter_code
_entity_poly.pdbx_strand_id
1 'polypeptide(L)'
;MVIALDGDLGAGKTAFSQKFAWHLGVRDVVNSPTFTLIKEYEGRLPLYHMDVYRISLEEADELGLDEYFYGAGVSLVEWSSIIPELLPQEHLHVQIETTVQTEWSQMMMEDLKNKPRQRILALDTSTAVMAASVMEGHALLEERNERAERNHSVHVVPVMEQLLEASGTQPGQLDGIAVGIGPGSYTGIRIAVTAAKTLAWAWDIPVAGVSSLQALAWGGWHSGLAAKAEAAAEDAAAGAGGTPSADQGGTGAAPVHWIVPLVDARRGQAYTALFASAGSAAPRRLAPDAIRLVDGWLEALAVRMAEAAPEERPAAVWIVGETGPHAAAAAELRCPAGTALQLVPYELEGRWVGRLGAEALLAGQRDDVHALVPNYTQLAEAEANLLRKG
;
A
#
# COMPACT_ATOMS: atom_id res chain seq x y z
N MET A 1 50.71 2.32 5.73
CA MET A 1 49.90 3.29 4.93
C MET A 1 48.74 3.74 5.81
N VAL A 2 48.53 5.04 5.99
CA VAL A 2 47.48 5.57 6.87
C VAL A 2 46.36 6.20 6.04
N ILE A 3 45.13 5.80 6.34
CA ILE A 3 43.89 6.37 5.80
C ILE A 3 43.14 7.00 6.96
N ALA A 4 43.09 8.33 6.96
CA ALA A 4 42.38 9.14 7.93
C ALA A 4 40.94 9.32 7.43
N LEU A 5 39.93 8.92 8.21
CA LEU A 5 38.53 8.86 7.82
C LEU A 5 37.67 9.75 8.73
N ASP A 6 37.24 10.89 8.20
CA ASP A 6 36.41 11.86 8.91
C ASP A 6 35.05 12.06 8.22
N GLY A 7 34.06 12.54 8.98
CA GLY A 7 32.68 12.73 8.52
C GLY A 7 31.71 12.65 9.69
N ASP A 8 30.47 13.10 9.51
CA ASP A 8 29.47 13.13 10.60
C ASP A 8 29.10 11.73 11.13
N LEU A 9 28.43 11.68 12.28
CA LEU A 9 27.88 10.44 12.81
C LEU A 9 26.88 9.86 11.81
N GLY A 10 27.05 8.59 11.42
CA GLY A 10 26.20 7.97 10.40
C GLY A 10 26.58 8.30 8.95
N ALA A 11 27.63 9.07 8.68
CA ALA A 11 28.11 9.39 7.32
C ALA A 11 28.59 8.15 6.51
N GLY A 12 28.64 6.96 7.13
CA GLY A 12 29.00 5.71 6.44
C GLY A 12 30.46 5.29 6.61
N LYS A 13 31.21 5.91 7.53
CA LYS A 13 32.61 5.57 7.84
C LYS A 13 32.83 4.08 8.10
N THR A 14 32.07 3.48 9.03
CA THR A 14 32.16 2.04 9.31
C THR A 14 31.80 1.16 8.11
N ALA A 15 30.88 1.60 7.24
CA ALA A 15 30.53 0.86 6.02
C ALA A 15 31.68 0.92 4.99
N PHE A 16 32.36 2.06 4.88
CA PHE A 16 33.61 2.18 4.11
C PHE A 16 34.66 1.23 4.67
N SER A 17 34.88 1.23 6.00
CA SER A 17 35.83 0.34 6.69
C SER A 17 35.55 -1.14 6.41
N GLN A 18 34.28 -1.56 6.47
CA GLN A 18 33.85 -2.92 6.15
C GLN A 18 34.14 -3.31 4.70
N LYS A 19 33.81 -2.44 3.74
CA LYS A 19 34.04 -2.71 2.32
C LYS A 19 35.52 -2.67 1.97
N PHE A 20 36.28 -1.78 2.58
CA PHE A 20 37.73 -1.72 2.45
C PHE A 20 38.38 -3.02 2.93
N ALA A 21 38.02 -3.46 4.14
CA ALA A 21 38.52 -4.71 4.72
C ALA A 21 38.18 -5.94 3.86
N TRP A 22 36.95 -6.02 3.34
CA TRP A 22 36.53 -7.09 2.44
C TRP A 22 37.39 -7.16 1.17
N HIS A 23 37.67 -6.01 0.53
CA HIS A 23 38.54 -5.96 -0.65
C HIS A 23 40.01 -6.22 -0.32
N LEU A 24 40.44 -5.90 0.90
CA LEU A 24 41.77 -6.28 1.41
C LEU A 24 41.86 -7.78 1.71
N GLY A 25 40.74 -8.51 1.72
CA GLY A 25 40.69 -9.96 1.91
C GLY A 25 40.47 -10.41 3.36
N VAL A 26 40.06 -9.50 4.24
CA VAL A 26 39.67 -9.84 5.61
C VAL A 26 38.41 -10.70 5.59
N ARG A 27 38.45 -11.84 6.30
CA ARG A 27 37.33 -12.80 6.36
C ARG A 27 36.47 -12.68 7.61
N ASP A 28 36.98 -12.00 8.63
CA ASP A 28 36.28 -11.76 9.88
C ASP A 28 35.23 -10.66 9.74
N VAL A 29 34.29 -10.63 10.68
CA VAL A 29 33.28 -9.57 10.74
C VAL A 29 33.93 -8.28 11.23
N VAL A 30 34.06 -7.31 10.34
CA VAL A 30 34.57 -5.98 10.66
C VAL A 30 33.43 -5.11 11.21
N ASN A 31 33.54 -4.74 12.47
CA ASN A 31 32.57 -3.88 13.17
C ASN A 31 33.35 -2.72 13.78
N SER A 32 32.72 -1.55 13.88
CA SER A 32 33.39 -0.38 14.46
C SER A 32 34.02 -0.73 15.81
N PRO A 33 35.31 -0.39 16.02
CA PRO A 33 36.00 -0.64 17.28
C PRO A 33 35.64 0.41 18.33
N THR A 34 34.46 1.03 18.29
CA THR A 34 34.00 2.11 19.18
C THR A 34 34.20 1.85 20.69
N PHE A 35 34.27 0.58 21.14
CA PHE A 35 34.57 0.22 22.54
C PHE A 35 35.98 -0.36 22.76
N THR A 36 36.62 -0.90 21.72
CA THR A 36 37.94 -1.53 21.81
C THR A 36 39.05 -0.59 21.36
N LEU A 37 38.69 0.58 20.80
CA LEU A 37 39.52 1.64 20.20
C LEU A 37 40.30 1.18 18.96
N ILE A 38 40.96 0.02 19.02
CA ILE A 38 41.74 -0.58 17.93
C ILE A 38 41.30 -2.03 17.74
N LYS A 39 41.14 -2.45 16.49
CA LYS A 39 40.98 -3.85 16.09
C LYS A 39 41.92 -4.19 14.96
N GLU A 40 42.55 -5.35 15.07
CA GLU A 40 43.49 -5.87 14.09
C GLU A 40 42.84 -6.99 13.29
N TYR A 41 43.05 -6.97 11.99
CA TYR A 41 42.46 -7.92 11.05
C TYR A 41 43.51 -8.41 10.06
N GLU A 42 43.46 -9.70 9.73
CA GLU A 42 44.35 -10.32 8.76
C GLU A 42 43.70 -10.34 7.36
N GLY A 43 44.39 -9.73 6.40
CA GLY A 43 44.02 -9.71 4.99
C GLY A 43 45.23 -9.99 4.10
N ARG A 44 45.22 -9.49 2.85
CA ARG A 44 46.44 -9.44 2.01
C ARG A 44 47.55 -8.58 2.64
N LEU A 45 47.15 -7.59 3.43
CA LEU A 45 47.99 -6.82 4.33
C LEU A 45 47.26 -6.77 5.69
N PRO A 46 47.98 -6.66 6.82
CA PRO A 46 47.36 -6.39 8.11
C PRO A 46 46.54 -5.10 8.04
N LEU A 47 45.33 -5.12 8.59
CA LEU A 47 44.45 -3.97 8.73
C LEU A 47 44.29 -3.61 10.19
N TYR A 48 44.66 -2.39 10.53
CA TYR A 48 44.46 -1.80 11.85
C TYR A 48 43.31 -0.81 11.76
N HIS A 49 42.12 -1.21 12.24
CA HIS A 49 40.94 -0.37 12.25
C HIS A 49 40.81 0.32 13.60
N MET A 50 40.78 1.66 13.60
CA MET A 50 40.76 2.49 14.80
C MET A 50 39.54 3.42 14.80
N ASP A 51 38.94 3.64 15.97
CA ASP A 51 37.86 4.61 16.20
C ASP A 51 38.25 5.47 17.40
N VAL A 52 38.69 6.69 17.15
CA VAL A 52 39.25 7.60 18.17
C VAL A 52 38.23 8.63 18.66
N TYR A 53 36.94 8.44 18.38
CA TYR A 53 35.87 9.40 18.72
C TYR A 53 35.81 9.81 20.20
N ARG A 54 36.30 8.96 21.11
CA ARG A 54 36.13 9.10 22.56
C ARG A 54 37.41 9.37 23.33
N ILE A 55 38.54 9.49 22.66
CA ILE A 55 39.83 9.71 23.31
C ILE A 55 40.33 11.11 23.01
N SER A 56 41.00 11.71 23.97
CA SER A 56 41.74 12.96 23.78
C SER A 56 43.07 12.71 23.05
N LEU A 57 43.69 13.79 22.55
CA LEU A 57 45.00 13.72 21.90
C LEU A 57 46.08 13.15 22.85
N GLU A 58 46.05 13.53 24.14
CA GLU A 58 46.98 13.02 25.16
C GLU A 58 46.79 11.51 25.40
N GLU A 59 45.53 11.04 25.51
CA GLU A 59 45.24 9.61 25.66
C GLU A 59 45.63 8.80 24.41
N ALA A 60 45.52 9.39 23.22
CA ALA A 60 45.92 8.75 21.97
C ALA A 60 47.44 8.60 21.84
N ASP A 61 48.22 9.57 22.33
CA ASP A 61 49.68 9.51 22.35
C ASP A 61 50.18 8.37 23.28
N GLU A 62 49.55 8.22 24.45
CA GLU A 62 49.83 7.13 25.39
C GLU A 62 49.51 5.73 24.85
N LEU A 63 48.56 5.61 23.91
CA LEU A 63 48.17 4.33 23.29
C LEU A 63 49.21 3.79 22.29
N GLY A 64 50.23 4.57 21.93
CA GLY A 64 51.31 4.12 21.04
C GLY A 64 50.86 3.90 19.59
N LEU A 65 49.96 4.76 19.08
CA LEU A 65 49.40 4.64 17.72
C LEU A 65 50.46 4.67 16.60
N ASP A 66 51.62 5.27 16.88
CA ASP A 66 52.76 5.33 15.96
C ASP A 66 53.23 3.95 15.47
N GLU A 67 53.20 2.93 16.33
CA GLU A 67 53.61 1.57 15.95
C GLU A 67 52.75 1.00 14.82
N TYR A 68 51.47 1.40 14.80
CA TYR A 68 50.53 1.02 13.76
C TYR A 68 50.67 1.90 12.51
N PHE A 69 50.87 3.21 12.67
CA PHE A 69 51.01 4.14 11.54
C PHE A 69 52.26 3.85 10.69
N TYR A 70 53.36 3.49 11.34
CA TYR A 70 54.62 3.13 10.70
C TYR A 70 54.82 1.61 10.53
N GLY A 71 53.80 0.81 10.87
CA GLY A 71 53.79 -0.64 10.71
C GLY A 71 53.70 -1.11 9.25
N ALA A 72 53.77 -2.44 9.06
CA ALA A 72 53.75 -3.07 7.73
C ALA A 72 52.34 -3.13 7.09
N GLY A 73 51.31 -2.69 7.80
CA GLY A 73 49.90 -2.78 7.41
C GLY A 73 49.27 -1.48 6.90
N VAL A 74 47.95 -1.53 6.80
CA VAL A 74 47.11 -0.36 6.52
C VAL A 74 46.38 0.03 7.79
N SER A 75 46.54 1.28 8.21
CA SER A 75 45.82 1.84 9.35
C SER A 75 44.65 2.67 8.84
N LEU A 76 43.44 2.32 9.25
CA LEU A 76 42.21 3.03 8.92
C LEU A 76 41.66 3.67 10.21
N VAL A 77 41.73 5.00 10.28
CA VAL A 77 41.48 5.76 11.50
C VAL A 77 40.20 6.58 11.36
N GLU A 78 39.12 6.18 12.04
CA GLU A 78 37.87 6.93 12.07
C GLU A 78 37.95 8.08 13.09
N TRP A 79 37.40 9.25 12.73
CA TRP A 79 37.48 10.49 13.53
C TRP A 79 38.91 11.00 13.72
N SER A 80 39.75 10.79 12.72
CA SER A 80 41.15 11.21 12.67
C SER A 80 41.38 12.68 13.00
N SER A 81 40.39 13.55 12.76
CA SER A 81 40.45 14.97 13.13
C SER A 81 40.57 15.24 14.64
N ILE A 82 40.36 14.23 15.49
CA ILE A 82 40.57 14.32 16.95
C ILE A 82 42.05 14.21 17.32
N ILE A 83 42.86 13.53 16.49
CA ILE A 83 44.28 13.28 16.74
C ILE A 83 45.21 13.86 15.65
N PRO A 84 44.98 15.10 15.16
CA PRO A 84 45.62 15.59 13.94
C PRO A 84 47.14 15.68 14.04
N GLU A 85 47.69 15.86 15.25
CA GLU A 85 49.13 15.99 15.49
C GLU A 85 49.86 14.64 15.48
N LEU A 86 49.15 13.53 15.69
CA LEU A 86 49.71 12.17 15.70
C LEU A 86 49.69 11.49 14.32
N LEU A 87 48.93 12.05 13.36
CA LEU A 87 48.87 11.49 12.01
C LEU A 87 50.20 11.74 11.27
N PRO A 88 50.72 10.75 10.51
CA PRO A 88 51.96 10.95 9.74
C PRO A 88 51.76 12.01 8.65
N GLN A 89 52.84 12.72 8.28
CA GLN A 89 52.77 13.78 7.25
C GLN A 89 52.23 13.26 5.91
N GLU A 90 52.59 12.04 5.53
CA GLU A 90 52.07 11.38 4.34
C GLU A 90 50.94 10.41 4.71
N HIS A 91 49.70 10.86 4.54
CA HIS A 91 48.51 10.03 4.71
C HIS A 91 47.44 10.39 3.67
N LEU A 92 46.52 9.46 3.44
CA LEU A 92 45.32 9.73 2.65
C LEU A 92 44.19 10.18 3.58
N HIS A 93 43.81 11.45 3.50
CA HIS A 93 42.61 11.94 4.19
C HIS A 93 41.38 11.75 3.31
N VAL A 94 40.39 11.03 3.85
CA VAL A 94 39.10 10.78 3.22
C VAL A 94 38.05 11.45 4.08
N GLN A 95 37.57 12.59 3.62
CA GLN A 95 36.39 13.23 4.17
C GLN A 95 35.15 12.59 3.53
N ILE A 96 34.34 11.90 4.33
CA ILE A 96 33.01 11.44 3.91
C ILE A 96 32.00 12.50 4.31
N GLU A 97 31.66 13.33 3.33
CA GLU A 97 30.53 14.23 3.42
C GLU A 97 29.33 13.56 2.77
N THR A 98 28.17 13.67 3.40
CA THR A 98 26.90 13.36 2.76
C THR A 98 26.62 14.46 1.73
N THR A 99 27.15 14.31 0.52
CA THR A 99 27.05 15.35 -0.52
C THR A 99 25.60 15.58 -0.92
N VAL A 100 25.12 16.81 -0.70
CA VAL A 100 23.88 17.40 -1.22
C VAL A 100 23.86 17.39 -2.73
N GLN A 101 23.45 16.27 -3.33
CA GLN A 101 23.08 16.20 -4.74
C GLN A 101 21.94 17.21 -4.90
N THR A 102 22.16 18.36 -5.56
CA THR A 102 21.26 19.55 -5.74
C THR A 102 20.04 19.56 -4.83
N GLU A 103 19.85 20.49 -3.88
CA GLU A 103 18.73 20.52 -2.89
C GLU A 103 17.48 19.66 -3.19
N TRP A 104 16.91 19.71 -4.40
CA TRP A 104 15.92 18.76 -4.95
C TRP A 104 16.26 17.25 -4.89
N SER A 105 17.45 16.80 -5.27
CA SER A 105 17.89 15.39 -5.30
C SER A 105 18.32 14.85 -3.93
N GLN A 106 18.91 15.68 -3.04
CA GLN A 106 19.25 15.31 -1.67
C GLN A 106 18.02 15.26 -0.80
N MET A 107 17.14 16.27 -0.90
CA MET A 107 15.85 16.24 -0.24
C MET A 107 15.03 15.05 -0.75
N MET A 108 15.12 14.70 -2.05
CA MET A 108 14.52 13.46 -2.57
C MET A 108 15.15 12.17 -2.03
N MET A 109 16.47 12.09 -1.81
CA MET A 109 17.15 10.85 -1.39
C MET A 109 17.14 10.63 0.12
N GLU A 110 17.22 11.71 0.92
CA GLU A 110 16.95 11.71 2.37
C GLU A 110 15.46 11.41 2.60
N ASP A 111 14.56 12.04 1.82
CA ASP A 111 13.17 11.63 1.75
C ASP A 111 13.04 10.18 1.30
N LEU A 112 13.81 9.60 0.38
CA LEU A 112 13.60 8.20 -0.03
C LEU A 112 14.12 7.18 0.99
N LYS A 113 15.02 7.59 1.89
CA LYS A 113 15.55 6.76 3.00
C LYS A 113 14.78 6.94 4.31
N ASN A 114 14.18 8.10 4.54
CA ASN A 114 13.30 8.43 5.67
C ASN A 114 11.81 8.56 5.28
N LYS A 115 11.44 8.35 4.01
CA LYS A 115 10.03 8.24 3.64
C LYS A 115 9.54 6.96 4.28
N PRO A 116 8.45 7.05 5.05
CA PRO A 116 7.68 5.88 5.40
C PRO A 116 7.47 5.11 4.08
N ARG A 117 7.87 3.83 4.02
CA ARG A 117 7.70 3.01 2.82
C ARG A 117 6.21 2.93 2.61
N GLN A 118 5.56 3.83 1.86
CA GLN A 118 4.12 4.11 1.80
C GLN A 118 3.20 2.87 1.95
N ARG A 119 3.20 2.24 3.11
CA ARG A 119 2.81 0.85 3.28
C ARG A 119 1.52 0.86 3.99
N ILE A 120 0.51 0.49 3.22
CA ILE A 120 -0.86 0.61 3.66
C ILE A 120 -1.38 -0.80 3.78
N LEU A 121 -1.67 -1.18 5.02
CA LEU A 121 -2.42 -2.40 5.30
C LEU A 121 -3.89 -2.10 5.03
N ALA A 122 -4.54 -2.94 4.22
CA ALA A 122 -5.96 -2.84 3.95
C ALA A 122 -6.70 -4.08 4.43
N LEU A 123 -7.90 -3.90 4.99
CA LEU A 123 -8.75 -5.01 5.39
C LEU A 123 -10.25 -4.66 5.27
N ASP A 124 -11.06 -5.63 4.86
CA ASP A 124 -12.51 -5.54 4.79
C ASP A 124 -13.12 -6.90 5.12
N THR A 125 -14.12 -6.88 6.00
CA THR A 125 -14.87 -8.07 6.43
C THR A 125 -16.38 -7.84 6.30
N SER A 126 -16.80 -6.95 5.40
CA SER A 126 -18.20 -6.57 5.17
C SER A 126 -19.00 -7.64 4.42
N THR A 127 -18.34 -8.49 3.65
CA THR A 127 -18.96 -9.56 2.84
C THR A 127 -18.69 -10.95 3.44
N ALA A 128 -19.02 -12.02 2.71
CA ALA A 128 -18.63 -13.39 3.09
C ALA A 128 -17.11 -13.66 2.94
N VAL A 129 -16.40 -12.77 2.24
CA VAL A 129 -14.95 -12.83 2.05
C VAL A 129 -14.28 -11.86 3.01
N MET A 130 -13.31 -12.35 3.76
CA MET A 130 -12.30 -11.51 4.40
C MET A 130 -11.28 -11.12 3.34
N ALA A 131 -11.25 -9.84 2.99
CA ALA A 131 -10.39 -9.27 1.98
C ALA A 131 -9.30 -8.45 2.65
N ALA A 132 -8.02 -8.74 2.39
CA ALA A 132 -6.90 -8.02 2.95
C ALA A 132 -5.75 -7.86 1.96
N SER A 133 -5.03 -6.75 2.03
CA SER A 133 -3.86 -6.50 1.18
C SER A 133 -2.83 -5.62 1.86
N VAL A 134 -1.57 -5.71 1.41
CA VAL A 134 -0.53 -4.74 1.73
C VAL A 134 -0.17 -4.02 0.44
N MET A 135 -0.22 -2.69 0.48
CA MET A 135 0.16 -1.81 -0.62
C MET A 135 1.52 -1.19 -0.36
N GLU A 136 2.24 -0.79 -1.42
CA GLU A 136 3.35 0.17 -1.36
C GLU A 136 3.05 1.30 -2.36
N GLY A 137 2.69 2.46 -1.84
CA GLY A 137 2.02 3.50 -2.63
C GLY A 137 0.70 2.96 -3.21
N HIS A 138 0.57 2.98 -4.53
CA HIS A 138 -0.59 2.40 -5.24
C HIS A 138 -0.35 0.96 -5.73
N ALA A 139 0.85 0.41 -5.53
CA ALA A 139 1.20 -0.94 -5.97
C ALA A 139 0.77 -1.98 -4.94
N LEU A 140 0.24 -3.11 -5.40
CA LEU A 140 -0.09 -4.24 -4.55
C LEU A 140 1.18 -5.03 -4.26
N LEU A 141 1.53 -5.22 -2.98
CA LEU A 141 2.63 -6.10 -2.58
C LEU A 141 2.14 -7.53 -2.37
N GLU A 142 1.07 -7.70 -1.59
CA GLU A 142 0.49 -9.01 -1.30
C GLU A 142 -1.01 -8.86 -1.04
N GLU A 143 -1.78 -9.91 -1.32
CA GLU A 143 -3.21 -9.99 -1.09
C GLU A 143 -3.62 -11.36 -0.54
N ARG A 144 -4.64 -11.36 0.32
CA ARG A 144 -5.32 -12.56 0.81
C ARG A 144 -6.83 -12.29 0.82
N ASN A 145 -7.56 -13.15 0.12
CA ASN A 145 -9.02 -13.14 0.08
C ASN A 145 -9.50 -14.51 0.54
N GLU A 146 -10.03 -14.60 1.76
CA GLU A 146 -10.44 -15.86 2.38
C GLU A 146 -11.94 -15.88 2.63
N ARG A 147 -12.62 -16.89 2.07
CA ARG A 147 -14.03 -17.12 2.33
C ARG A 147 -14.18 -17.70 3.73
N ALA A 148 -14.64 -16.88 4.66
CA ALA A 148 -14.80 -17.30 6.04
C ALA A 148 -16.23 -17.78 6.27
N GLU A 149 -16.46 -19.10 6.18
CA GLU A 149 -17.82 -19.66 6.34
C GLU A 149 -18.41 -19.39 7.73
N ARG A 150 -17.58 -19.19 8.78
CA ARG A 150 -17.92 -18.67 10.13
C ARG A 150 -16.67 -18.05 10.81
N ASN A 151 -16.85 -17.25 11.87
CA ASN A 151 -15.79 -16.80 12.81
C ASN A 151 -14.71 -15.85 12.28
N HIS A 152 -15.04 -14.82 11.49
CA HIS A 152 -14.04 -13.85 11.00
C HIS A 152 -13.17 -13.27 12.13
N SER A 153 -13.72 -13.08 13.33
CA SER A 153 -13.02 -12.58 14.51
C SER A 153 -11.84 -13.44 14.95
N VAL A 154 -11.81 -14.73 14.60
CA VAL A 154 -10.69 -15.65 14.92
C VAL A 154 -9.60 -15.58 13.84
N HIS A 155 -9.97 -15.25 12.60
CA HIS A 155 -9.09 -15.33 11.44
C HIS A 155 -8.42 -13.99 11.10
N VAL A 156 -8.98 -12.85 11.54
CA VAL A 156 -8.43 -11.53 11.16
C VAL A 156 -6.95 -11.37 11.52
N VAL A 157 -6.58 -11.67 12.77
CA VAL A 157 -5.19 -11.51 13.22
C VAL A 157 -4.24 -12.50 12.51
N PRO A 158 -4.52 -13.81 12.45
CA PRO A 158 -3.67 -14.75 11.71
C PRO A 158 -3.47 -14.40 10.23
N VAL A 159 -4.54 -14.02 9.52
CA VAL A 159 -4.46 -13.65 8.10
C VAL A 159 -3.60 -12.40 7.93
N MET A 160 -3.72 -11.42 8.84
CA MET A 160 -2.88 -10.23 8.81
C MET A 160 -1.41 -10.54 9.09
N GLU A 161 -1.10 -11.39 10.06
CA GLU A 161 0.28 -11.81 10.35
C GLU A 161 0.91 -12.49 9.12
N GLN A 162 0.19 -13.43 8.51
CA GLN A 162 0.64 -14.12 7.29
C GLN A 162 0.81 -13.18 6.11
N LEU A 163 -0.08 -12.20 5.96
CA LEU A 163 -0.03 -11.19 4.91
C LEU A 163 1.18 -10.25 5.09
N LEU A 164 1.46 -9.82 6.32
CA LEU A 164 2.63 -9.01 6.65
C LEU A 164 3.92 -9.79 6.43
N GLU A 165 3.97 -11.06 6.85
CA GLU A 165 5.11 -11.95 6.60
C GLU A 165 5.36 -12.15 5.10
N ALA A 166 4.32 -12.51 4.33
CA ALA A 166 4.42 -12.76 2.90
C ALA A 166 4.80 -11.49 2.10
N SER A 167 4.38 -10.31 2.54
CA SER A 167 4.78 -9.03 1.93
C SER A 167 6.17 -8.54 2.38
N GLY A 168 6.84 -9.23 3.31
CA GLY A 168 8.09 -8.76 3.91
C GLY A 168 7.91 -7.43 4.67
N THR A 169 6.74 -7.24 5.27
CA THR A 169 6.37 -6.04 6.02
C THR A 169 6.47 -6.27 7.51
N GLN A 170 7.38 -5.54 8.15
CA GLN A 170 7.46 -5.51 9.60
C GLN A 170 6.42 -4.52 10.15
N PRO A 171 5.83 -4.74 11.34
CA PRO A 171 4.81 -3.86 11.92
C PRO A 171 5.21 -2.37 12.00
N GLY A 172 6.49 -2.07 12.24
CA GLY A 172 7.01 -0.69 12.25
C GLY A 172 7.27 -0.07 10.88
N GLN A 173 6.91 -0.77 9.80
CA GLN A 173 7.03 -0.30 8.41
C GLN A 173 5.66 0.01 7.80
N LEU A 174 4.57 -0.04 8.57
CA LEU A 174 3.26 0.40 8.11
C LEU A 174 3.10 1.90 8.37
N ASP A 175 2.52 2.59 7.40
CA ASP A 175 2.35 4.04 7.42
C ASP A 175 0.88 4.46 7.43
N GLY A 176 -0.01 3.49 7.27
CA GLY A 176 -1.44 3.70 7.41
C GLY A 176 -2.25 2.44 7.26
N ILE A 177 -3.52 2.54 7.64
CA ILE A 177 -4.49 1.46 7.56
C ILE A 177 -5.70 1.90 6.74
N ALA A 178 -6.01 1.16 5.68
CA ALA A 178 -7.26 1.27 4.95
C ALA A 178 -8.26 0.24 5.50
N VAL A 179 -9.50 0.65 5.77
CA VAL A 179 -10.49 -0.28 6.31
C VAL A 179 -11.84 -0.16 5.64
N GLY A 180 -12.39 -1.29 5.23
CA GLY A 180 -13.77 -1.39 4.78
C GLY A 180 -14.76 -1.03 5.89
N ILE A 181 -15.48 0.08 5.73
CA ILE A 181 -16.48 0.53 6.70
C ILE A 181 -17.88 -0.04 6.41
N GLY A 182 -18.05 -0.80 5.34
CA GLY A 182 -19.34 -1.27 4.86
C GLY A 182 -19.96 -0.36 3.78
N PRO A 183 -21.25 -0.54 3.50
CA PRO A 183 -22.21 -1.43 4.17
C PRO A 183 -22.00 -2.93 3.91
N GLY A 184 -22.63 -3.78 4.73
CA GLY A 184 -22.58 -5.24 4.62
C GLY A 184 -23.00 -5.95 5.90
N SER A 185 -22.38 -7.09 6.20
CA SER A 185 -22.56 -7.84 7.44
C SER A 185 -22.25 -6.98 8.68
N TYR A 186 -23.24 -6.78 9.56
CA TYR A 186 -23.11 -5.94 10.76
C TYR A 186 -21.99 -6.41 11.70
N THR A 187 -21.88 -7.73 11.89
CA THR A 187 -20.80 -8.34 12.66
C THR A 187 -19.47 -8.18 11.94
N GLY A 188 -19.47 -8.39 10.63
CA GLY A 188 -18.31 -8.28 9.78
C GLY A 188 -17.65 -6.90 9.83
N ILE A 189 -18.39 -5.84 9.49
CA ILE A 189 -17.85 -4.46 9.48
C ILE A 189 -17.32 -4.01 10.84
N ARG A 190 -17.94 -4.47 11.95
CA ARG A 190 -17.45 -4.16 13.31
C ARG A 190 -16.09 -4.80 13.58
N ILE A 191 -15.85 -6.01 13.09
CA ILE A 191 -14.57 -6.70 13.25
C ILE A 191 -13.46 -5.90 12.54
N ALA A 192 -13.67 -5.57 11.27
CA ALA A 192 -12.72 -4.78 10.47
C ALA A 192 -12.41 -3.42 11.13
N VAL A 193 -13.43 -2.61 11.38
CA VAL A 193 -13.25 -1.26 11.94
C VAL A 193 -12.61 -1.32 13.34
N THR A 194 -12.95 -2.30 14.17
CA THR A 194 -12.33 -2.44 15.50
C THR A 194 -10.85 -2.81 15.39
N ALA A 195 -10.51 -3.77 14.53
CA ALA A 195 -9.12 -4.17 14.31
C ALA A 195 -8.29 -2.99 13.78
N ALA A 196 -8.78 -2.31 12.74
CA ALA A 196 -8.10 -1.16 12.14
C ALA A 196 -7.88 -0.02 13.15
N LYS A 197 -8.91 0.36 13.92
CA LYS A 197 -8.78 1.41 14.95
C LYS A 197 -7.76 1.03 16.02
N THR A 198 -7.81 -0.21 16.48
CA THR A 198 -6.90 -0.69 17.54
C THR A 198 -5.45 -0.61 17.10
N LEU A 199 -5.16 -1.05 15.87
CA LEU A 199 -3.81 -1.04 15.31
C LEU A 199 -3.33 0.37 14.95
N ALA A 200 -4.20 1.17 14.33
CA ALA A 200 -3.91 2.56 14.01
C ALA A 200 -3.54 3.34 15.28
N TRP A 201 -4.29 3.14 16.36
CA TRP A 201 -4.01 3.76 17.65
C TRP A 201 -2.76 3.20 18.32
N ALA A 202 -2.55 1.88 18.30
CA ALA A 202 -1.40 1.24 18.94
C ALA A 202 -0.06 1.57 18.26
N TRP A 203 -0.08 1.77 16.93
CA TRP A 203 1.10 2.10 16.13
C TRP A 203 1.25 3.58 15.80
N ASP A 204 0.30 4.42 16.24
CA ASP A 204 0.26 5.86 15.95
C ASP A 204 0.36 6.19 14.45
N ILE A 205 -0.45 5.47 13.65
CA ILE A 205 -0.51 5.62 12.19
C ILE A 205 -1.92 6.02 11.72
N PRO A 206 -2.06 6.78 10.62
CA PRO A 206 -3.35 7.20 10.10
C PRO A 206 -4.22 6.03 9.64
N VAL A 207 -5.54 6.21 9.72
CA VAL A 207 -6.54 5.26 9.22
C VAL A 207 -7.47 5.96 8.23
N ALA A 208 -7.90 5.25 7.18
CA ALA A 208 -8.88 5.71 6.22
C ALA A 208 -9.99 4.67 6.03
N GLY A 209 -11.23 5.09 6.23
CA GLY A 209 -12.43 4.33 5.97
C GLY A 209 -12.75 4.32 4.48
N VAL A 210 -12.96 3.13 3.94
CA VAL A 210 -13.27 2.87 2.54
C VAL A 210 -14.65 2.26 2.43
N SER A 211 -15.49 2.80 1.54
CA SER A 211 -16.78 2.20 1.22
C SER A 211 -16.58 0.84 0.55
N SER A 212 -17.09 -0.21 1.19
CA SER A 212 -16.99 -1.59 0.67
C SER A 212 -17.68 -1.71 -0.70
N LEU A 213 -18.77 -0.97 -0.91
CA LEU A 213 -19.46 -0.92 -2.20
C LEU A 213 -18.63 -0.23 -3.29
N GLN A 214 -17.84 0.80 -2.95
CA GLN A 214 -16.96 1.46 -3.92
C GLN A 214 -15.80 0.53 -4.34
N ALA A 215 -15.22 -0.20 -3.38
CA ALA A 215 -14.21 -1.20 -3.66
C ALA A 215 -14.76 -2.34 -4.54
N LEU A 216 -15.94 -2.87 -4.18
CA LEU A 216 -16.64 -3.91 -4.96
C LEU A 216 -16.98 -3.44 -6.38
N ALA A 217 -17.45 -2.19 -6.51
CA ALA A 217 -17.71 -1.57 -7.81
C ALA A 217 -16.45 -1.52 -8.68
N TRP A 218 -15.33 -1.08 -8.11
CA TRP A 218 -14.08 -0.95 -8.85
C TRP A 218 -13.57 -2.31 -9.33
N GLY A 219 -13.51 -3.29 -8.43
CA GLY A 219 -13.02 -4.62 -8.75
C GLY A 219 -13.90 -5.38 -9.73
N GLY A 220 -15.21 -5.38 -9.51
CA GLY A 220 -16.14 -6.08 -10.39
C GLY A 220 -16.16 -5.50 -11.80
N TRP A 221 -16.00 -4.18 -11.93
CA TRP A 221 -15.89 -3.55 -13.25
C TRP A 221 -14.59 -3.92 -13.96
N HIS A 222 -13.44 -3.87 -13.29
CA HIS A 222 -12.16 -4.30 -13.88
C HIS A 222 -12.15 -5.79 -14.25
N SER A 223 -12.72 -6.65 -13.41
CA SER A 223 -12.89 -8.08 -13.71
C SER A 223 -13.74 -8.29 -14.96
N GLY A 224 -14.87 -7.57 -15.07
CA GLY A 224 -15.73 -7.62 -16.24
C GLY A 224 -15.06 -7.12 -17.53
N LEU A 225 -14.23 -6.07 -17.44
CA LEU A 225 -13.44 -5.59 -18.58
C LEU A 225 -12.39 -6.61 -19.02
N ALA A 226 -11.70 -7.25 -18.08
CA ALA A 226 -10.70 -8.28 -18.37
C ALA A 226 -11.34 -9.49 -19.08
N ALA A 227 -12.46 -10.00 -18.54
CA ALA A 227 -13.19 -11.12 -19.14
C ALA A 227 -13.66 -10.82 -20.58
N LYS A 228 -14.10 -9.58 -20.84
CA LYS A 228 -14.46 -9.16 -22.21
C LYS A 228 -13.26 -9.09 -23.15
N ALA A 229 -12.10 -8.63 -22.67
CA ALA A 229 -10.90 -8.56 -23.47
C ALA A 229 -10.39 -9.97 -23.83
N GLU A 230 -10.45 -10.91 -22.89
CA GLU A 230 -10.12 -12.32 -23.11
C GLU A 230 -11.05 -12.97 -24.15
N ALA A 231 -12.37 -12.80 -24.00
CA ALA A 231 -13.34 -13.33 -24.97
C ALA A 231 -13.12 -12.76 -26.39
N ALA A 232 -12.83 -11.46 -26.51
CA ALA A 232 -12.55 -10.84 -27.80
C ALA A 232 -11.25 -11.36 -28.44
N ALA A 233 -10.23 -11.66 -27.63
CA ALA A 233 -8.98 -12.25 -28.10
C ALA A 233 -9.17 -13.71 -28.57
N GLU A 234 -10.00 -14.49 -27.87
CA GLU A 234 -10.37 -15.85 -28.25
C GLU A 234 -11.17 -15.88 -29.56
N ASP A 235 -12.16 -15.00 -29.72
CA ASP A 235 -12.94 -14.85 -30.95
C ASP A 235 -12.05 -14.46 -32.15
N ALA A 236 -11.10 -13.54 -31.94
CA ALA A 236 -10.12 -13.15 -32.95
C ALA A 236 -9.16 -14.30 -33.32
N ALA A 237 -8.82 -15.17 -32.37
CA ALA A 237 -8.01 -16.36 -32.62
C ALA A 237 -8.79 -17.49 -33.32
N ALA A 238 -10.10 -17.58 -33.11
CA ALA A 238 -10.97 -18.63 -33.63
C ALA A 238 -11.54 -18.36 -35.05
N GLY A 239 -11.48 -17.12 -35.57
CA GLY A 239 -12.13 -16.72 -36.83
C GLY A 239 -11.26 -15.89 -37.80
N ALA A 240 -10.76 -16.57 -38.84
CA ALA A 240 -10.31 -16.10 -40.16
C ALA A 240 -10.07 -14.59 -40.42
N GLY A 241 -8.79 -14.21 -40.62
CA GLY A 241 -8.36 -13.39 -41.77
C GLY A 241 -8.94 -11.98 -41.95
N GLY A 242 -9.56 -11.37 -40.96
CA GLY A 242 -9.89 -9.95 -40.96
C GLY A 242 -8.77 -9.18 -40.26
N THR A 243 -7.97 -8.44 -41.03
CA THR A 243 -7.08 -7.43 -40.44
C THR A 243 -7.93 -6.56 -39.51
N PRO A 244 -7.58 -6.36 -38.22
CA PRO A 244 -8.20 -5.30 -37.47
C PRO A 244 -7.83 -4.03 -38.24
N SER A 245 -8.81 -3.38 -38.86
CA SER A 245 -8.67 -1.99 -39.22
C SER A 245 -8.24 -1.30 -37.93
N ALA A 246 -6.99 -0.83 -37.91
CA ALA A 246 -6.52 0.07 -36.88
C ALA A 246 -7.44 1.29 -36.94
N ASP A 247 -8.53 1.24 -36.16
CA ASP A 247 -9.37 2.39 -35.93
C ASP A 247 -8.53 3.32 -35.07
N GLN A 248 -7.80 4.15 -35.81
CA GLN A 248 -7.37 5.50 -35.56
C GLN A 248 -7.51 5.92 -34.10
N GLY A 249 -6.36 6.27 -33.51
CA GLY A 249 -6.25 6.93 -32.21
C GLY A 249 -7.17 8.14 -32.09
N GLY A 250 -8.40 7.90 -31.69
CA GLY A 250 -9.33 8.90 -31.24
C GLY A 250 -8.77 9.47 -29.95
N THR A 251 -8.38 10.74 -30.00
CA THR A 251 -8.09 11.61 -28.85
C THR A 251 -9.35 11.92 -28.02
N GLY A 252 -10.36 11.05 -28.07
CA GLY A 252 -11.61 11.17 -27.33
C GLY A 252 -11.45 10.70 -25.89
N ALA A 253 -12.14 11.36 -24.96
CA ALA A 253 -12.20 10.92 -23.58
C ALA A 253 -12.76 9.48 -23.49
N ALA A 254 -12.20 8.66 -22.61
CA ALA A 254 -12.67 7.30 -22.39
C ALA A 254 -14.17 7.30 -22.02
N PRO A 255 -14.96 6.34 -22.55
CA PRO A 255 -16.39 6.29 -22.27
C PRO A 255 -16.65 6.10 -20.77
N VAL A 256 -17.66 6.78 -20.26
CA VAL A 256 -18.10 6.65 -18.87
C VAL A 256 -19.02 5.45 -18.74
N HIS A 257 -18.76 4.64 -17.71
CA HIS A 257 -19.58 3.49 -17.34
C HIS A 257 -20.26 3.77 -16.00
N TRP A 258 -21.49 3.27 -15.84
CA TRP A 258 -22.16 3.23 -14.54
C TRP A 258 -21.98 1.86 -13.91
N ILE A 259 -21.69 1.83 -12.62
CA ILE A 259 -21.40 0.61 -11.88
C ILE A 259 -22.31 0.56 -10.67
N VAL A 260 -23.04 -0.56 -10.53
CA VAL A 260 -24.04 -0.83 -9.52
C VAL A 260 -23.59 -2.06 -8.72
N PRO A 261 -22.87 -1.87 -7.61
CA PRO A 261 -22.52 -2.98 -6.73
C PRO A 261 -23.75 -3.47 -5.97
N LEU A 262 -23.86 -4.79 -5.82
CA LEU A 262 -24.90 -5.46 -5.05
C LEU A 262 -24.26 -6.38 -4.00
N VAL A 263 -24.70 -6.24 -2.75
CA VAL A 263 -24.47 -7.20 -1.67
C VAL A 263 -25.84 -7.55 -1.08
N ASP A 264 -26.20 -8.83 -1.03
CA ASP A 264 -27.55 -9.26 -0.64
C ASP A 264 -27.87 -8.84 0.80
N ALA A 265 -29.00 -8.16 0.97
CA ALA A 265 -29.56 -7.78 2.27
C ALA A 265 -30.85 -8.55 2.59
N ARG A 266 -31.15 -9.61 1.81
CA ARG A 266 -32.32 -10.49 1.89
C ARG A 266 -33.62 -9.77 1.55
N ARG A 267 -34.70 -10.55 1.38
CA ARG A 267 -36.07 -10.04 1.14
C ARG A 267 -36.16 -9.09 -0.08
N GLY A 268 -35.38 -9.39 -1.13
CA GLY A 268 -35.31 -8.56 -2.34
C GLY A 268 -34.58 -7.23 -2.14
N GLN A 269 -33.91 -7.03 -1.01
CA GLN A 269 -33.09 -5.86 -0.75
C GLN A 269 -31.62 -6.17 -0.97
N ALA A 270 -30.86 -5.16 -1.39
CA ALA A 270 -29.41 -5.20 -1.44
C ALA A 270 -28.83 -3.94 -0.81
N TYR A 271 -27.66 -4.06 -0.18
CA TYR A 271 -26.79 -2.90 -0.01
C TYR A 271 -26.23 -2.54 -1.39
N THR A 272 -26.46 -1.30 -1.80
CA THR A 272 -26.10 -0.83 -3.14
C THR A 272 -25.79 0.66 -3.16
N ALA A 273 -25.26 1.12 -4.27
CA ALA A 273 -24.96 2.50 -4.59
C ALA A 273 -24.92 2.65 -6.12
N LEU A 274 -24.63 3.85 -6.61
CA LEU A 274 -24.33 4.08 -8.01
C LEU A 274 -22.98 4.77 -8.11
N PHE A 275 -22.10 4.25 -8.95
CA PHE A 275 -20.82 4.86 -9.27
C PHE A 275 -20.69 5.09 -10.77
N ALA A 276 -19.82 6.02 -11.14
CA ALA A 276 -19.37 6.23 -12.50
C ALA A 276 -17.85 6.16 -12.58
N SER A 277 -17.33 5.51 -13.61
CA SER A 277 -15.89 5.50 -13.89
C SER A 277 -15.60 5.47 -15.39
N ALA A 278 -14.41 5.93 -15.76
CA ALA A 278 -13.89 5.91 -17.11
C ALA A 278 -12.40 5.52 -17.08
N GLY A 279 -11.96 4.75 -18.07
CA GLY A 279 -10.58 4.27 -18.14
C GLY A 279 -10.21 3.39 -16.93
N SER A 280 -9.22 3.82 -16.15
CA SER A 280 -8.75 3.12 -14.95
C SER A 280 -8.97 3.90 -13.65
N ALA A 281 -9.79 4.95 -13.69
CA ALA A 281 -10.00 5.83 -12.54
C ALA A 281 -10.81 5.14 -11.42
N ALA A 282 -10.60 5.58 -10.19
CA ALA A 282 -11.42 5.19 -9.06
C ALA A 282 -12.91 5.56 -9.32
N PRO A 283 -13.88 4.69 -8.98
CA PRO A 283 -15.28 4.97 -9.24
C PRO A 283 -15.78 6.17 -8.42
N ARG A 284 -16.28 7.19 -9.12
CA ARG A 284 -16.91 8.37 -8.50
C ARG A 284 -18.36 8.08 -8.15
N ARG A 285 -18.75 8.35 -6.91
CA ARG A 285 -20.11 8.12 -6.41
C ARG A 285 -21.13 9.06 -7.07
N LEU A 286 -22.24 8.49 -7.55
CA LEU A 286 -23.41 9.18 -8.10
C LEU A 286 -24.68 9.01 -7.25
N ALA A 287 -24.73 7.95 -6.43
CA ALA A 287 -25.75 7.75 -5.41
C ALA A 287 -25.11 7.16 -4.13
N PRO A 288 -25.59 7.53 -2.94
CA PRO A 288 -24.98 7.11 -1.69
C PRO A 288 -25.14 5.60 -1.44
N ASP A 289 -24.27 5.06 -0.58
CA ASP A 289 -24.46 3.73 0.01
C ASP A 289 -25.81 3.70 0.72
N ALA A 290 -26.66 2.74 0.36
CA ALA A 290 -27.89 2.48 1.09
C ALA A 290 -28.39 1.06 0.84
N ILE A 291 -29.20 0.56 1.76
CA ILE A 291 -30.04 -0.61 1.53
C ILE A 291 -31.27 -0.20 0.71
N ARG A 292 -31.54 -0.92 -0.38
CA ARG A 292 -32.65 -0.63 -1.30
C ARG A 292 -33.35 -1.91 -1.71
N LEU A 293 -34.66 -1.84 -1.95
CA LEU A 293 -35.36 -2.87 -2.73
C LEU A 293 -34.80 -2.85 -4.15
N VAL A 294 -34.33 -3.99 -4.65
CA VAL A 294 -33.59 -4.05 -5.91
C VAL A 294 -34.49 -3.68 -7.09
N ASP A 295 -35.72 -4.19 -7.14
CA ASP A 295 -36.65 -3.90 -8.24
C ASP A 295 -36.90 -2.39 -8.38
N GLY A 296 -37.31 -1.73 -7.29
CA GLY A 296 -37.54 -0.28 -7.29
C GLY A 296 -36.26 0.53 -7.53
N TRP A 297 -35.09 0.00 -7.17
CA TRP A 297 -33.81 0.64 -7.47
C TRP A 297 -33.46 0.56 -8.95
N LEU A 298 -33.66 -0.59 -9.58
CA LEU A 298 -33.43 -0.79 -11.02
C LEU A 298 -34.41 0.03 -11.85
N GLU A 299 -35.68 0.13 -11.45
CA GLU A 299 -36.66 1.04 -12.07
C GLU A 299 -36.19 2.50 -12.00
N ALA A 300 -35.73 2.95 -10.83
CA ALA A 300 -35.21 4.31 -10.67
C ALA A 300 -33.96 4.57 -11.53
N LEU A 301 -33.09 3.57 -11.70
CA LEU A 301 -31.93 3.66 -12.60
C LEU A 301 -32.36 3.75 -14.07
N ALA A 302 -33.36 2.98 -14.50
CA ALA A 302 -33.90 3.04 -15.85
C ALA A 302 -34.46 4.44 -16.16
N VAL A 303 -35.25 5.01 -15.24
CA VAL A 303 -35.77 6.38 -15.34
C VAL A 303 -34.62 7.39 -15.42
N ARG A 304 -33.64 7.28 -14.51
CA ARG A 304 -32.48 8.18 -14.49
C ARG A 304 -31.69 8.15 -15.80
N MET A 305 -31.50 6.98 -16.41
CA MET A 305 -30.82 6.87 -17.72
C MET A 305 -31.66 7.44 -18.86
N ALA A 306 -32.98 7.28 -18.81
CA ALA A 306 -33.89 7.82 -19.83
C ALA A 306 -33.91 9.36 -19.81
N GLU A 307 -33.88 9.95 -18.61
CA GLU A 307 -33.90 11.40 -18.39
C GLU A 307 -32.52 12.07 -18.57
N ALA A 308 -31.43 11.30 -18.46
CA ALA A 308 -30.07 11.83 -18.68
C ALA A 308 -29.88 12.32 -20.11
N ALA A 309 -29.15 13.44 -20.24
CA ALA A 309 -28.75 13.96 -21.54
C ALA A 309 -27.87 12.93 -22.29
N PRO A 310 -27.88 12.89 -23.64
CA PRO A 310 -27.15 11.86 -24.39
C PRO A 310 -25.66 11.74 -24.03
N GLU A 311 -25.02 12.86 -23.67
CA GLU A 311 -23.60 12.91 -23.30
C GLU A 311 -23.33 12.41 -21.87
N GLU A 312 -24.36 12.39 -21.01
CA GLU A 312 -24.29 11.95 -19.62
C GLU A 312 -24.67 10.47 -19.45
N ARG A 313 -25.20 9.85 -20.51
CA ARG A 313 -25.60 8.44 -20.50
C ARG A 313 -24.38 7.53 -20.45
N PRO A 314 -24.42 6.45 -19.66
CA PRO A 314 -23.33 5.51 -19.62
C PRO A 314 -23.24 4.72 -20.92
N ALA A 315 -22.01 4.44 -21.36
CA ALA A 315 -21.76 3.49 -22.43
C ALA A 315 -22.16 2.05 -22.02
N ALA A 316 -22.01 1.73 -20.72
CA ALA A 316 -22.54 0.51 -20.16
C ALA A 316 -22.89 0.64 -18.67
N VAL A 317 -23.90 -0.12 -18.25
CA VAL A 317 -24.23 -0.39 -16.85
C VAL A 317 -23.65 -1.74 -16.46
N TRP A 318 -22.84 -1.75 -15.41
CA TRP A 318 -22.25 -2.93 -14.83
C TRP A 318 -22.88 -3.21 -13.47
N ILE A 319 -23.65 -4.28 -13.37
CA ILE A 319 -24.15 -4.79 -12.10
C ILE A 319 -23.14 -5.81 -11.59
N VAL A 320 -22.51 -5.53 -10.45
CA VAL A 320 -21.39 -6.32 -9.94
C VAL A 320 -21.62 -6.80 -8.52
N GLY A 321 -20.92 -7.84 -8.08
CA GLY A 321 -21.01 -8.35 -6.71
C GLY A 321 -21.84 -9.62 -6.62
N GLU A 322 -22.71 -9.70 -5.61
CA GLU A 322 -23.64 -10.82 -5.36
C GLU A 322 -24.86 -10.74 -6.30
N THR A 323 -24.63 -10.98 -7.60
CA THR A 323 -25.66 -10.82 -8.63
C THR A 323 -26.70 -11.94 -8.63
N GLY A 324 -26.35 -13.14 -8.15
CA GLY A 324 -27.20 -14.34 -8.17
C GLY A 324 -28.61 -14.15 -7.57
N PRO A 325 -28.74 -13.69 -6.32
CA PRO A 325 -30.04 -13.43 -5.67
C PRO A 325 -30.94 -12.44 -6.42
N HIS A 326 -30.36 -11.62 -7.29
CA HIS A 326 -31.03 -10.52 -7.99
C HIS A 326 -30.98 -10.64 -9.52
N ALA A 327 -30.52 -11.78 -10.06
CA ALA A 327 -30.23 -11.92 -11.48
C ALA A 327 -31.48 -11.72 -12.36
N ALA A 328 -32.64 -12.21 -11.92
CA ALA A 328 -33.90 -12.03 -12.65
C ALA A 328 -34.29 -10.55 -12.76
N ALA A 329 -34.30 -9.83 -11.63
CA ALA A 329 -34.59 -8.40 -11.62
C ALA A 329 -33.56 -7.60 -12.43
N ALA A 330 -32.27 -7.91 -12.27
CA ALA A 330 -31.18 -7.28 -13.01
C ALA A 330 -31.31 -7.46 -14.53
N ALA A 331 -31.72 -8.65 -15.00
CA ALA A 331 -31.92 -8.93 -16.42
C ALA A 331 -33.09 -8.15 -17.03
N GLU A 332 -34.04 -7.66 -16.22
CA GLU A 332 -35.17 -6.86 -16.69
C GLU A 332 -34.84 -5.38 -16.87
N LEU A 333 -33.69 -4.92 -16.35
CA LEU A 333 -33.26 -3.51 -16.42
C LEU A 333 -33.24 -3.01 -17.87
N ARG A 334 -34.13 -2.08 -18.19
CA ARG A 334 -34.22 -1.45 -19.50
C ARG A 334 -33.16 -0.37 -19.64
N CYS A 335 -32.19 -0.60 -20.52
CA CYS A 335 -31.18 0.39 -20.89
C CYS A 335 -31.57 1.12 -22.19
N PRO A 336 -31.29 2.43 -22.32
CA PRO A 336 -31.45 3.15 -23.59
C PRO A 336 -30.60 2.56 -24.72
N ALA A 337 -30.95 2.87 -25.97
CA ALA A 337 -30.15 2.47 -27.13
C ALA A 337 -28.71 2.99 -27.00
N GLY A 338 -27.73 2.11 -27.22
CA GLY A 338 -26.30 2.41 -27.08
C GLY A 338 -25.72 2.17 -25.69
N THR A 339 -26.55 1.89 -24.67
CA THR A 339 -26.07 1.50 -23.34
C THR A 339 -26.12 -0.02 -23.17
N ALA A 340 -24.96 -0.65 -23.02
CA ALA A 340 -24.89 -2.09 -22.75
C ALA A 340 -25.19 -2.40 -21.28
N LEU A 341 -25.78 -3.57 -21.01
CA LEU A 341 -25.94 -4.10 -19.65
C LEU A 341 -24.98 -5.28 -19.44
N GLN A 342 -24.32 -5.33 -18.28
CA GLN A 342 -23.39 -6.39 -17.90
C GLN A 342 -23.68 -6.83 -16.47
N LEU A 343 -23.76 -8.14 -16.25
CA LEU A 343 -23.87 -8.74 -14.92
C LEU A 343 -22.56 -9.49 -14.64
N VAL A 344 -21.84 -9.07 -13.60
CA VAL A 344 -20.53 -9.63 -13.25
C VAL A 344 -20.57 -10.12 -11.81
N PRO A 345 -20.81 -11.42 -11.59
CA PRO A 345 -20.59 -12.03 -10.28
C PRO A 345 -19.14 -11.76 -9.84
N TYR A 346 -18.98 -11.19 -8.65
CA TYR A 346 -17.65 -10.78 -8.19
C TYR A 346 -17.60 -10.79 -6.65
N GLU A 347 -16.53 -11.31 -6.09
CA GLU A 347 -16.26 -11.27 -4.64
C GLU A 347 -15.29 -10.14 -4.33
N LEU A 348 -15.46 -9.49 -3.18
CA LEU A 348 -14.61 -8.37 -2.79
C LEU A 348 -13.15 -8.81 -2.61
N GLU A 349 -12.22 -8.06 -3.19
CA GLU A 349 -10.78 -8.29 -3.08
C GLU A 349 -10.07 -7.17 -2.31
N GLY A 350 -9.08 -7.53 -1.50
CA GLY A 350 -8.34 -6.61 -0.63
C GLY A 350 -7.67 -5.47 -1.40
N ARG A 351 -7.14 -5.74 -2.60
CA ARG A 351 -6.44 -4.77 -3.45
C ARG A 351 -7.25 -3.51 -3.76
N TRP A 352 -8.57 -3.61 -3.86
CA TRP A 352 -9.42 -2.46 -4.20
C TRP A 352 -9.69 -1.59 -3.00
N VAL A 353 -9.82 -2.20 -1.82
CA VAL A 353 -9.83 -1.50 -0.53
C VAL A 353 -8.48 -0.81 -0.32
N GLY A 354 -7.39 -1.53 -0.57
CA GLY A 354 -6.03 -1.00 -0.47
C GLY A 354 -5.75 0.15 -1.44
N ARG A 355 -6.18 0.06 -2.71
CA ARG A 355 -6.01 1.15 -3.68
C ARG A 355 -6.79 2.41 -3.31
N LEU A 356 -8.06 2.28 -2.94
CA LEU A 356 -8.89 3.43 -2.52
C LEU A 356 -8.35 4.05 -1.23
N GLY A 357 -7.99 3.22 -0.26
CA GLY A 357 -7.40 3.70 0.99
C GLY A 357 -6.02 4.33 0.80
N ALA A 358 -5.19 3.78 -0.10
CA ALA A 358 -3.92 4.38 -0.46
C ALA A 358 -4.12 5.74 -1.14
N GLU A 359 -5.06 5.84 -2.08
CA GLU A 359 -5.39 7.12 -2.72
C GLU A 359 -5.80 8.18 -1.68
N ALA A 360 -6.65 7.81 -0.71
CA ALA A 360 -7.04 8.70 0.37
C ALA A 360 -5.85 9.09 1.27
N LEU A 361 -5.12 8.11 1.81
CA LEU A 361 -4.04 8.34 2.76
C LEU A 361 -2.88 9.12 2.16
N LEU A 362 -2.49 8.82 0.92
CA LEU A 362 -1.44 9.54 0.19
C LEU A 362 -1.86 10.97 -0.17
N ALA A 363 -3.16 11.23 -0.32
CA ALA A 363 -3.71 12.57 -0.45
C ALA A 363 -3.86 13.31 0.89
N GLY A 364 -3.41 12.71 2.01
CA GLY A 364 -3.53 13.27 3.35
C GLY A 364 -4.95 13.18 3.94
N GLN A 365 -5.86 12.46 3.29
CA GLN A 365 -7.21 12.21 3.78
C GLN A 365 -7.15 11.06 4.79
N ARG A 366 -7.47 11.36 6.05
CA ARG A 366 -7.47 10.41 7.16
C ARG A 366 -8.67 10.64 8.05
N ASP A 367 -9.21 9.56 8.58
CA ASP A 367 -10.26 9.61 9.59
C ASP A 367 -9.67 9.80 10.98
N ASP A 368 -10.44 10.45 11.86
CA ASP A 368 -10.16 10.41 13.29
C ASP A 368 -10.42 8.98 13.79
N VAL A 369 -9.36 8.34 14.30
CA VAL A 369 -9.41 6.97 14.82
C VAL A 369 -10.51 6.79 15.88
N HIS A 370 -10.79 7.81 16.69
CA HIS A 370 -11.83 7.73 17.72
C HIS A 370 -13.24 7.87 17.13
N ALA A 371 -13.42 8.72 16.12
CA ALA A 371 -14.69 8.97 15.45
C ALA A 371 -15.02 7.97 14.33
N LEU A 372 -14.06 7.18 13.86
CA LEU A 372 -14.27 6.18 12.82
C LEU A 372 -15.30 5.14 13.27
N VAL A 373 -16.42 5.04 12.54
CA VAL A 373 -17.53 4.14 12.82
C VAL A 373 -17.96 3.39 11.56
N PRO A 374 -18.50 2.17 11.69
CA PRO A 374 -19.04 1.46 10.53
C PRO A 374 -20.19 2.21 9.87
N ASN A 375 -20.26 2.13 8.54
CA ASN A 375 -21.39 2.57 7.74
C ASN A 375 -22.50 1.52 7.78
N TYR A 376 -23.40 1.63 8.75
CA TYR A 376 -24.48 0.66 8.92
C TYR A 376 -25.58 0.76 7.85
N THR A 377 -25.76 1.90 7.17
CA THR A 377 -26.86 2.25 6.22
C THR A 377 -28.30 2.04 6.70
N GLN A 378 -28.52 1.22 7.73
CA GLN A 378 -29.71 1.03 8.53
C GLN A 378 -29.27 0.85 9.99
N LEU A 379 -29.99 1.46 10.91
CA LEU A 379 -29.81 1.20 12.34
C LEU A 379 -30.15 -0.27 12.63
N ALA A 380 -29.44 -0.89 13.57
CA ALA A 380 -29.80 -2.21 14.04
C ALA A 380 -31.27 -2.23 14.49
N GLU A 381 -31.98 -3.34 14.27
CA GLU A 381 -33.41 -3.46 14.60
C GLU A 381 -33.68 -3.10 16.08
N ALA A 382 -32.73 -3.41 16.98
CA ALA A 382 -32.78 -3.02 18.38
C ALA A 382 -32.69 -1.50 18.60
N GLU A 383 -31.81 -0.81 17.87
CA GLU A 383 -31.63 0.66 17.94
C GLU A 383 -32.81 1.40 17.30
N ALA A 384 -33.29 0.92 16.15
CA ALA A 384 -34.50 1.44 15.50
C ALA A 384 -35.73 1.28 16.40
N ASN A 385 -35.84 0.17 17.14
CA ASN A 385 -36.93 -0.05 18.09
C ASN A 385 -36.80 0.80 19.36
N LEU A 386 -35.58 1.13 19.81
CA LEU A 386 -35.35 2.07 20.91
C LEU A 386 -35.75 3.51 20.53
N LEU A 387 -35.39 3.96 19.33
CA LEU A 387 -35.77 5.28 18.80
C LEU A 387 -37.28 5.42 18.51
N ARG A 388 -38.00 4.31 18.35
CA ARG A 388 -39.48 4.31 18.27
C ARG A 388 -40.17 4.35 19.64
N LYS A 389 -39.41 4.11 20.72
CA LYS A 389 -39.93 4.03 22.10
C LYS A 389 -39.54 5.25 22.95
N GLY A 390 -38.63 6.09 22.48
CA GLY A 390 -38.36 7.43 23.02
C GLY A 390 -39.01 8.49 22.13
#